data_AF-A0A259NGH2-F1
#
_entry.id   AF-A0A259NGH2-F1
#
_cell.length_a   1.000
_cell.length_b   1.000
_cell.length_c   1.000
_cell.angle_alpha   90.00
_cell.angle_beta   90.00
_cell.angle_gamma   90.00
#
_symmetry.space_group_name_H-M   'P 1'
#
loop_
_entity.id
_entity.type
_entity.pdbx_description
1 polymer ?
#
loop_
_entity_poly.entity_id
_entity_poly.type
_entity_poly.pdbx_seq_one_letter_code
_entity_poly.pdbx_strand_id
1 'polypeptide(L)'
;MNTSADAGTLSWLNLSRLPITVKALFTGYLMAAGLGLFMAGAQILLTHGMADGKPGLSVNDIIYSYYGNRSGSKLESMLNGQMKPMAPAPVRTDIIKWVREGAPEKDWAPHYQAVFDQYCVKCHSVLPNIPNFKDYATVAKLAKVDEGASFKNLTRLSHIHLFGIAFIFFFTGLIFNFASGVPRWLKSVVVFFPFFFLVTDIASWWLTKFYWQFAYLTLIGGVGYSLASSFMWIVSLWQMWIWPIFGKRADGFAWAGDRPADSH
;
A
#
# COMPACT_ATOMS: atom_id res chain seq x y z
N MET A 1 -41.52 -37.23 1.55
CA MET A 1 -41.77 -36.34 2.71
C MET A 1 -40.66 -35.29 2.74
N ASN A 2 -41.06 -34.02 2.60
CA ASN A 2 -40.31 -32.76 2.79
C ASN A 2 -38.92 -32.55 2.14
N THR A 3 -38.89 -32.31 0.83
CA THR A 3 -37.79 -31.57 0.16
C THR A 3 -37.93 -30.05 0.26
N SER A 4 -39.07 -29.55 0.77
CA SER A 4 -39.36 -28.13 0.97
C SER A 4 -38.88 -27.56 2.31
N ALA A 5 -38.55 -28.43 3.28
CA ALA A 5 -38.08 -27.99 4.60
C ALA A 5 -36.61 -27.51 4.57
N ASP A 6 -35.77 -28.09 3.72
CA ASP A 6 -34.33 -27.77 3.65
C ASP A 6 -34.01 -26.50 2.84
N ALA A 7 -34.91 -26.07 1.95
CA ALA A 7 -34.75 -24.82 1.20
C ALA A 7 -35.01 -23.58 2.08
N GLY A 8 -35.82 -23.71 3.13
CA GLY A 8 -36.13 -22.62 4.07
C GLY A 8 -35.02 -22.33 5.07
N THR A 9 -34.29 -23.36 5.53
CA THR A 9 -33.34 -23.29 6.66
C THR A 9 -32.08 -22.47 6.38
N LEU A 10 -31.64 -22.39 5.13
CA LEU A 10 -30.43 -21.64 4.74
C LEU A 10 -30.74 -20.33 4.00
N SER A 11 -32.00 -20.04 3.70
CA SER A 11 -32.41 -18.87 2.90
C SER A 11 -31.98 -17.51 3.47
N TRP A 12 -31.62 -17.45 4.75
CA TRP A 12 -31.11 -16.26 5.43
C TRP A 12 -29.60 -16.04 5.26
N LEU A 13 -28.84 -17.04 4.79
CA LEU A 13 -27.39 -16.98 4.55
C LEU A 13 -27.06 -16.22 3.25
N ASN A 14 -27.50 -14.97 3.19
CA ASN A 14 -27.10 -14.00 2.18
C ASN A 14 -27.11 -12.58 2.76
N LEU A 15 -26.31 -11.68 2.19
CA LEU A 15 -26.11 -10.34 2.73
C LEU A 15 -27.42 -9.54 2.93
N SER A 16 -28.42 -9.74 2.07
CA SER A 16 -29.69 -8.99 2.16
C SER A 16 -30.55 -9.43 3.35
N ARG A 17 -30.45 -10.70 3.78
CA ARG A 17 -31.29 -11.33 4.83
C ARG A 17 -30.57 -11.63 6.14
N LEU A 18 -29.28 -11.29 6.27
CA LEU A 18 -28.53 -11.48 7.52
C LEU A 18 -29.21 -10.80 8.73
N PRO A 19 -29.15 -11.41 9.93
CA PRO A 19 -29.54 -10.76 11.17
C PRO A 19 -28.81 -9.44 11.38
N ILE A 20 -29.47 -8.48 12.05
CA ILE A 20 -28.93 -7.13 12.25
C ILE A 20 -27.58 -7.15 12.98
N THR A 21 -27.36 -8.09 13.90
CA THR A 21 -26.10 -8.25 14.64
C THR A 21 -24.94 -8.61 13.72
N VAL A 22 -25.16 -9.52 12.77
CA VAL A 22 -24.14 -9.90 11.77
C VAL A 22 -23.92 -8.77 10.78
N LYS A 23 -24.98 -8.09 10.32
CA LYS A 23 -24.84 -6.90 9.46
C LYS A 23 -24.04 -5.80 10.14
N ALA A 24 -24.28 -5.55 11.42
CA ALA A 24 -23.54 -4.56 12.20
C ALA A 24 -22.05 -4.93 12.30
N LEU A 25 -21.72 -6.20 12.59
CA LEU A 25 -20.34 -6.68 12.62
C LEU A 25 -19.64 -6.52 11.27
N PHE A 26 -20.26 -7.00 10.19
CA PHE A 26 -19.70 -6.92 8.84
C PHE A 26 -19.52 -5.48 8.38
N THR A 27 -20.50 -4.62 8.66
CA THR A 27 -20.42 -3.19 8.34
C THR A 27 -19.32 -2.50 9.13
N GLY A 28 -19.23 -2.72 10.45
CA GLY A 28 -18.19 -2.14 11.29
C GLY A 28 -16.79 -2.52 10.80
N TYR A 29 -16.60 -3.80 10.46
CA TYR A 29 -15.36 -4.27 9.85
C TYR A 29 -15.05 -3.57 8.51
N LEU A 30 -16.00 -3.58 7.56
CA LEU A 30 -15.80 -2.97 6.24
C LEU A 30 -15.54 -1.46 6.32
N MET A 31 -16.21 -0.74 7.22
CA MET A 31 -16.00 0.69 7.41
C MET A 31 -14.62 0.98 8.01
N ALA A 32 -14.21 0.23 9.05
CA ALA A 32 -12.89 0.40 9.66
C ALA A 32 -11.75 0.04 8.69
N ALA A 33 -11.86 -1.08 7.98
CA ALA A 33 -10.89 -1.50 6.98
C ALA A 33 -10.84 -0.51 5.81
N GLY A 34 -12.00 -0.05 5.32
CA GLY A 34 -12.09 0.95 4.26
C GLY A 34 -11.40 2.27 4.66
N LEU A 35 -11.70 2.81 5.85
CA LEU A 35 -11.04 4.00 6.37
C LEU A 35 -9.52 3.80 6.52
N GLY A 36 -9.10 2.63 7.01
CA GLY A 36 -7.68 2.27 7.11
C GLY A 36 -6.97 2.29 5.75
N LEU A 37 -7.61 1.77 4.69
CA LEU A 37 -7.08 1.80 3.33
C LEU A 37 -7.01 3.23 2.76
N PHE A 38 -8.01 4.08 3.05
CA PHE A 38 -7.95 5.51 2.69
C PHE A 38 -6.78 6.22 3.37
N MET A 39 -6.58 5.98 4.67
CA MET A 39 -5.45 6.55 5.42
C MET A 39 -4.10 6.03 4.91
N ALA A 40 -4.02 4.75 4.51
CA ALA A 40 -2.82 4.19 3.88
C ALA A 40 -2.52 4.87 2.53
N GLY A 41 -3.54 5.11 1.71
CA GLY A 41 -3.41 5.89 0.47
C GLY A 41 -2.92 7.32 0.71
N ALA A 42 -3.49 8.00 1.70
CA ALA A 42 -3.03 9.33 2.11
C ALA A 42 -1.57 9.31 2.59
N GLN A 43 -1.20 8.31 3.39
CA GLN A 43 0.18 8.12 3.84
C GLN A 43 1.13 7.96 2.65
N ILE A 44 0.79 7.13 1.65
CA ILE A 44 1.60 6.94 0.44
C ILE A 44 1.79 8.26 -0.30
N LEU A 45 0.73 9.04 -0.47
CA LEU A 45 0.82 10.34 -1.15
C LEU A 45 1.71 11.33 -0.37
N LEU A 46 1.62 11.33 0.97
CA LEU A 46 2.40 12.23 1.81
C LEU A 46 3.87 11.80 1.96
N THR A 47 4.17 10.50 1.96
CA THR A 47 5.54 9.99 2.18
C THR A 47 6.29 9.64 0.90
N HIS A 48 5.60 9.27 -0.18
CA HIS A 48 6.23 8.85 -1.44
C HIS A 48 5.83 9.72 -2.62
N GLY A 49 4.71 10.44 -2.57
CA GLY A 49 4.19 11.20 -3.71
C GLY A 49 4.95 12.47 -4.08
N MET A 50 6.21 12.59 -3.64
CA MET A 50 7.16 13.67 -3.92
C MET A 50 8.60 13.15 -3.99
N ALA A 51 8.81 11.82 -4.08
CA ALA A 51 10.14 11.24 -4.03
C ALA A 51 10.95 11.52 -5.30
N ASP A 52 10.28 11.63 -6.45
CA ASP A 52 10.84 12.08 -7.73
C ASP A 52 10.83 13.63 -7.91
N GLY A 53 10.32 14.35 -6.90
CA GLY A 53 10.20 15.81 -6.89
C GLY A 53 8.97 16.38 -7.60
N LYS A 54 8.03 15.55 -8.06
CA LYS A 54 6.75 15.94 -8.63
C LYS A 54 5.59 15.50 -7.72
N PRO A 55 4.48 16.25 -7.66
CA PRO A 55 3.29 15.82 -6.92
C PRO A 55 2.64 14.59 -7.56
N GLY A 56 2.35 13.59 -6.74
CA GLY A 56 1.59 12.39 -7.12
C GLY A 56 2.42 11.11 -7.04
N LEU A 57 1.79 9.96 -7.25
CA LEU A 57 2.47 8.67 -7.25
C LEU A 57 2.90 8.30 -8.68
N SER A 58 4.21 8.20 -8.90
CA SER A 58 4.80 7.77 -10.17
C SER A 58 5.59 6.47 -10.00
N VAL A 59 5.89 5.83 -11.14
CA VAL A 59 6.80 4.67 -11.17
C VAL A 59 8.20 5.06 -10.66
N ASN A 60 8.63 6.30 -10.89
CA ASN A 60 9.92 6.77 -10.43
C ASN A 60 10.00 6.85 -8.90
N ASP A 61 8.90 7.18 -8.21
CA ASP A 61 8.86 7.18 -6.74
C ASP A 61 9.12 5.78 -6.18
N ILE A 62 8.58 4.75 -6.85
CA ILE A 62 8.81 3.34 -6.49
C ILE A 62 10.28 2.96 -6.76
N ILE A 63 10.83 3.35 -7.92
CA ILE A 63 12.24 3.09 -8.26
C ILE A 63 13.17 3.74 -7.21
N TYR A 64 13.01 5.03 -6.92
CA TYR A 64 13.84 5.72 -5.92
C TYR A 64 13.67 5.14 -4.51
N SER A 65 12.49 4.64 -4.18
CA SER A 65 12.24 4.05 -2.86
C SER A 65 12.90 2.67 -2.70
N TYR A 66 12.81 1.80 -3.71
CA TYR A 66 13.25 0.40 -3.62
C TYR A 66 14.60 0.12 -4.28
N TYR A 67 14.81 0.59 -5.50
CA TYR A 67 16.04 0.42 -6.26
C TYR A 67 17.12 1.44 -5.85
N GLY A 68 16.68 2.65 -5.49
CA GLY A 68 17.54 3.79 -5.20
C GLY A 68 18.03 4.51 -6.46
N ASN A 69 18.88 5.51 -6.27
CA ASN A 69 19.58 6.22 -7.34
C ASN A 69 21.00 5.66 -7.50
N ARG A 70 21.22 4.78 -8.49
CA ARG A 70 22.55 4.17 -8.73
C ARG A 70 23.57 5.13 -9.34
N SER A 71 23.12 6.27 -9.83
CA SER A 71 23.95 7.32 -10.42
C SER A 71 24.26 8.49 -9.48
N GLY A 72 23.73 8.46 -8.25
CA GLY A 72 23.86 9.54 -7.27
C GLY A 72 23.71 9.01 -5.85
N SER A 73 23.63 9.90 -4.88
CA SER A 73 23.55 9.53 -3.46
C SER A 73 22.14 9.68 -2.89
N LYS A 74 21.93 9.15 -1.67
CA LYS A 74 20.66 9.34 -0.97
C LYS A 74 20.42 10.82 -0.67
N LEU A 75 21.48 11.51 -0.26
CA LEU A 75 21.44 12.94 0.03
C LEU A 75 21.09 13.76 -1.22
N GLU A 76 21.66 13.43 -2.38
CA GLU A 76 21.34 14.06 -3.65
C GLU A 76 19.87 13.85 -4.05
N SER A 77 19.38 12.61 -3.95
CA SER A 77 17.97 12.30 -4.24
C SER A 77 17.02 13.11 -3.34
N MET A 78 17.32 13.23 -2.04
CA MET A 78 16.51 14.02 -1.11
C MET A 78 16.53 15.52 -1.44
N LEU A 79 17.69 16.09 -1.79
CA LEU A 79 17.84 17.50 -2.15
C LEU A 79 17.17 17.85 -3.48
N ASN A 80 16.93 16.87 -4.35
CA ASN A 80 16.17 17.02 -5.59
C ASN A 80 14.66 16.72 -5.41
N GLY A 81 14.30 15.92 -4.41
CA GLY A 81 12.93 15.55 -4.06
C GLY A 81 12.40 16.30 -2.83
N GLN A 82 12.08 15.57 -1.76
CA GLN A 82 11.34 16.08 -0.59
C GLN A 82 12.04 17.22 0.18
N MET A 83 13.38 17.27 0.18
CA MET A 83 14.15 18.31 0.86
C MET A 83 14.50 19.50 -0.04
N LYS A 84 14.06 19.49 -1.31
CA LYS A 84 14.26 20.60 -2.26
C LYS A 84 13.84 21.97 -1.72
N PRO A 85 12.72 22.13 -0.98
CA PRO A 85 12.32 23.43 -0.44
C PRO A 85 13.16 23.92 0.76
N MET A 86 13.98 23.05 1.36
CA MET A 86 14.66 23.34 2.63
C MET A 86 15.98 24.09 2.48
N ALA A 87 16.49 24.21 1.26
CA ALA A 87 17.70 24.98 0.96
C ALA A 87 17.61 25.68 -0.41
N PRO A 88 18.19 26.89 -0.55
CA PRO A 88 18.26 27.58 -1.83
C PRO A 88 18.94 26.75 -2.92
N ALA A 89 18.54 26.94 -4.19
CA ALA A 89 19.14 26.25 -5.32
C ALA A 89 20.69 26.25 -5.37
N PRO A 90 21.40 27.38 -5.17
CA PRO A 90 22.87 27.37 -5.19
C PRO A 90 23.47 26.50 -4.07
N VAL A 91 22.89 26.53 -2.88
CA VAL A 91 23.33 25.71 -1.74
C VAL A 91 23.13 24.23 -2.02
N ARG A 92 21.98 23.84 -2.58
CA ARG A 92 21.71 22.44 -2.94
C ARG A 92 22.68 21.94 -4.00
N THR A 93 22.94 22.73 -5.04
CA THR A 93 23.89 22.38 -6.10
C THR A 93 25.31 22.20 -5.55
N ASP A 94 25.73 23.06 -4.63
CA ASP A 94 27.04 22.98 -3.98
C ASP A 94 27.18 21.68 -3.16
N ILE A 95 26.19 21.37 -2.31
CA ILE A 95 26.16 20.11 -1.55
C ILE A 95 26.19 18.90 -2.50
N ILE A 96 25.37 18.91 -3.57
CA ILE A 96 25.33 17.80 -4.53
C ILE A 96 26.69 17.59 -5.20
N LYS A 97 27.40 18.67 -5.55
CA LYS A 97 28.74 18.59 -6.13
C LYS A 97 29.71 17.89 -5.17
N TRP A 98 29.77 18.33 -3.92
CA TRP A 98 30.62 17.72 -2.89
C TRP A 98 30.31 16.25 -2.65
N VAL A 99 29.03 15.90 -2.64
CA VAL A 99 28.59 14.52 -2.47
C VAL A 99 29.02 13.64 -3.65
N ARG A 100 28.93 14.14 -4.88
CA ARG A 100 29.42 13.43 -6.08
C ARG A 100 30.93 13.24 -6.09
N GLU A 101 31.67 14.12 -5.42
CA GLU A 101 33.12 13.98 -5.18
C GLU A 101 33.45 12.99 -4.04
N GLY A 102 32.45 12.30 -3.48
CA GLY A 102 32.62 11.32 -2.41
C GLY A 102 32.53 11.90 -1.00
N ALA A 103 32.04 13.14 -0.86
CA ALA A 103 31.92 13.87 0.40
C ALA A 103 33.22 13.90 1.22
N PRO A 104 34.34 14.40 0.67
CA PRO A 104 35.64 14.42 1.35
C PRO A 104 35.59 15.17 2.69
N GLU A 105 36.09 14.52 3.76
CA GLU A 105 36.06 15.02 5.15
C GLU A 105 36.81 16.34 5.33
N LYS A 106 37.89 16.54 4.56
CA LYS A 106 38.72 17.76 4.61
C LYS A 106 37.89 19.03 4.34
N ASP A 107 36.79 18.92 3.60
CA ASP A 107 35.94 20.05 3.24
C ASP A 107 34.76 20.22 4.22
N TRP A 108 34.55 19.27 5.15
CA TRP A 108 33.45 19.29 6.11
C TRP A 108 33.55 20.47 7.07
N ALA A 109 34.56 20.49 7.94
CA ALA A 109 34.70 21.54 8.96
C ALA A 109 34.88 22.95 8.37
N PRO A 110 35.63 23.15 7.26
CA PRO A 110 35.82 24.49 6.69
C PRO A 110 34.57 25.11 6.05
N HIS A 111 33.63 24.29 5.55
CA HIS A 111 32.50 24.79 4.76
C HIS A 111 31.19 24.06 5.03
N TYR A 112 31.13 22.74 4.77
CA TYR A 112 29.84 22.02 4.79
C TYR A 112 29.22 21.90 6.17
N GLN A 113 30.00 21.89 7.25
CA GLN A 113 29.45 21.88 8.61
C GLN A 113 28.54 23.10 8.85
N ALA A 114 29.02 24.30 8.51
CA ALA A 114 28.23 25.53 8.65
C ALA A 114 26.99 25.53 7.73
N VAL A 115 27.11 24.99 6.51
CA VAL A 115 25.98 24.86 5.58
C VAL A 115 24.91 23.92 6.15
N PHE A 116 25.30 22.75 6.64
CA PHE A 116 24.36 21.79 7.23
C PHE A 116 23.75 22.31 8.53
N ASP A 117 24.53 23.02 9.35
CA ASP A 117 24.05 23.68 10.57
C ASP A 117 22.95 24.70 10.25
N GLN A 118 23.13 25.47 9.17
CA GLN A 118 22.17 26.50 8.76
C GLN A 118 20.87 25.93 8.17
N TYR A 119 20.96 24.93 7.28
CA TYR A 119 19.80 24.51 6.48
C TYR A 119 19.17 23.19 6.92
N CYS A 120 19.88 22.34 7.68
CA CYS A 120 19.45 20.96 7.89
C CYS A 120 19.37 20.56 9.37
N VAL A 121 20.34 20.96 10.18
CA VAL A 121 20.50 20.52 11.58
C VAL A 121 19.34 20.93 12.47
N LYS A 122 18.62 22.02 12.15
CA LYS A 122 17.43 22.46 12.89
C LYS A 122 16.41 21.32 13.09
N CYS A 123 16.25 20.46 12.08
CA CYS A 123 15.40 19.27 12.16
C CYS A 123 16.24 18.01 12.36
N HIS A 124 17.33 17.86 11.60
CA HIS A 124 18.24 16.71 11.60
C HIS A 124 19.23 16.70 12.77
N SER A 125 18.76 17.00 13.98
CA SER A 125 19.54 16.80 15.21
C SER A 125 18.71 16.46 16.44
N VAL A 126 17.41 16.76 16.38
CA VAL A 126 16.48 16.62 17.51
C VAL A 126 15.38 15.61 17.24
N LEU A 127 14.98 15.42 15.98
CA LEU A 127 13.85 14.55 15.66
C LEU A 127 14.27 13.07 15.70
N PRO A 128 13.51 12.21 16.41
CA PRO A 128 13.75 10.78 16.40
C PRO A 128 13.45 10.20 15.01
N ASN A 129 14.16 9.12 14.64
CA ASN A 129 14.00 8.37 13.38
C ASN A 129 14.35 9.11 12.08
N ILE A 130 15.05 10.25 12.13
CA ILE A 130 15.72 10.83 10.96
C ILE A 130 17.24 10.94 11.21
N PRO A 131 18.09 10.95 10.17
CA PRO A 131 19.54 10.95 10.37
C PRO A 131 20.02 12.25 11.01
N ASN A 132 21.00 12.16 11.91
CA ASN A 132 21.59 13.31 12.59
C ASN A 132 22.71 13.93 11.74
N PHE A 133 22.55 15.19 11.35
CA PHE A 133 23.46 15.89 10.46
C PHE A 133 24.50 16.75 11.19
N LYS A 134 24.54 16.72 12.54
CA LYS A 134 25.70 17.24 13.29
C LYS A 134 26.93 16.36 13.14
N ASP A 135 26.72 15.07 12.85
CA ASP A 135 27.78 14.08 12.72
C ASP A 135 28.15 13.87 11.25
N TYR A 136 29.39 14.21 10.90
CA TYR A 136 29.95 13.98 9.56
C TYR A 136 29.82 12.51 9.15
N ALA A 137 30.07 11.55 10.04
CA ALA A 137 30.02 10.14 9.70
C ALA A 137 28.62 9.70 9.24
N THR A 138 27.58 10.33 9.78
CA THR A 138 26.20 10.11 9.35
C THR A 138 25.92 10.73 7.98
N VAL A 139 26.39 11.96 7.73
CA VAL A 139 26.25 12.63 6.42
C VAL A 139 27.03 11.89 5.33
N ALA A 140 28.27 11.50 5.61
CA ALA A 140 29.13 10.75 4.69
C ALA A 140 28.52 9.40 4.29
N LYS A 141 27.80 8.72 5.20
CA LYS A 141 27.05 7.50 4.85
C LYS A 141 25.94 7.76 3.83
N LEU A 142 25.25 8.90 3.93
CA LEU A 142 24.16 9.28 3.03
C LEU A 142 24.64 9.91 1.72
N ALA A 143 25.89 10.35 1.69
CA ALA A 143 26.60 10.79 0.50
C ALA A 143 27.03 9.61 -0.40
N LYS A 144 27.04 8.37 0.12
CA LYS A 144 27.25 7.18 -0.71
C LYS A 144 26.10 6.93 -1.68
N VAL A 145 26.38 6.13 -2.71
CA VAL A 145 25.41 5.71 -3.72
C VAL A 145 24.14 5.20 -3.06
N ASP A 146 22.98 5.66 -3.54
CA ASP A 146 21.68 5.25 -3.00
C ASP A 146 21.32 3.85 -3.50
N GLU A 147 21.41 2.86 -2.62
CA GLU A 147 21.03 1.48 -2.91
C GLU A 147 19.54 1.17 -2.66
N GLY A 148 18.75 2.20 -2.37
CA GLY A 148 17.32 2.10 -2.10
C GLY A 148 17.04 1.47 -0.74
N ALA A 149 15.94 0.72 -0.66
CA ALA A 149 15.49 0.14 0.59
C ALA A 149 16.44 -0.98 1.07
N SER A 150 16.76 -0.97 2.36
CA SER A 150 17.61 -2.00 2.98
C SER A 150 16.89 -3.34 3.10
N PHE A 151 17.64 -4.44 3.15
CA PHE A 151 17.07 -5.78 3.36
C PHE A 151 16.25 -5.87 4.65
N LYS A 152 16.75 -5.28 5.75
CA LYS A 152 16.03 -5.22 7.02
C LYS A 152 14.68 -4.49 6.88
N ASN A 153 14.65 -3.38 6.12
CA ASN A 153 13.40 -2.65 5.88
C ASN A 153 12.45 -3.46 5.01
N LEU A 154 12.93 -4.06 3.92
CA LEU A 154 12.14 -4.93 3.05
C LEU A 154 11.51 -6.08 3.83
N THR A 155 12.30 -6.84 4.59
CA THR A 155 11.79 -7.96 5.38
C THR A 155 10.71 -7.52 6.37
N ARG A 156 10.92 -6.40 7.07
CA ARG A 156 9.94 -5.85 8.01
C ARG A 156 8.65 -5.45 7.29
N LEU A 157 8.74 -4.71 6.20
CA LEU A 157 7.57 -4.25 5.45
C LEU A 157 6.82 -5.43 4.82
N SER A 158 7.53 -6.38 4.21
CA SER A 158 6.95 -7.61 3.67
C SER A 158 6.19 -8.38 4.74
N HIS A 159 6.75 -8.57 5.93
CA HIS A 159 6.09 -9.27 7.04
C HIS A 159 4.78 -8.58 7.46
N ILE A 160 4.82 -7.27 7.69
CA ILE A 160 3.65 -6.50 8.14
C ILE A 160 2.54 -6.49 7.07
N HIS A 161 2.90 -6.32 5.79
CA HIS A 161 1.92 -6.25 4.70
C HIS A 161 1.33 -7.62 4.37
N LEU A 162 2.16 -8.66 4.27
CA LEU A 162 1.68 -10.02 4.01
C LEU A 162 0.68 -10.46 5.07
N PHE A 163 0.98 -10.24 6.35
CA PHE A 163 0.07 -10.68 7.42
C PHE A 163 -1.14 -9.76 7.54
N GLY A 164 -0.92 -8.44 7.64
CA GLY A 164 -1.98 -7.46 7.85
C GLY A 164 -2.99 -7.42 6.71
N ILE A 165 -2.52 -7.28 5.46
CA ILE A 165 -3.39 -7.14 4.30
C ILE A 165 -4.06 -8.48 3.95
N ALA A 166 -3.42 -9.63 4.18
CA ALA A 166 -4.07 -10.92 3.98
C ALA A 166 -5.33 -11.09 4.86
N PHE A 167 -5.32 -10.62 6.11
CA PHE A 167 -6.56 -10.60 6.92
C PHE A 167 -7.60 -9.65 6.34
N ILE A 168 -7.18 -8.49 5.82
CA ILE A 168 -8.09 -7.55 5.17
C ILE A 168 -8.84 -8.24 4.02
N PHE A 169 -8.10 -8.93 3.16
CA PHE A 169 -8.66 -9.63 2.02
C PHE A 169 -9.47 -10.85 2.43
N PHE A 170 -9.03 -11.59 3.45
CA PHE A 170 -9.75 -12.76 3.95
C PHE A 170 -11.13 -12.39 4.48
N PHE A 171 -11.23 -11.43 5.39
CA PHE A 171 -12.52 -11.06 5.96
C PHE A 171 -13.40 -10.33 4.94
N THR A 172 -12.83 -9.46 4.09
CA THR A 172 -13.60 -8.81 3.01
C THR A 172 -14.15 -9.84 2.02
N GLY A 173 -13.33 -10.81 1.60
CA GLY A 173 -13.74 -11.91 0.73
C GLY A 173 -14.76 -12.83 1.38
N LEU A 174 -14.58 -13.14 2.67
CA LEU A 174 -15.53 -13.94 3.46
C LEU A 174 -16.91 -13.27 3.50
N ILE A 175 -16.97 -11.98 3.82
CA ILE A 175 -18.22 -11.21 3.84
C ILE A 175 -18.85 -11.19 2.45
N PHE A 176 -18.05 -10.87 1.42
CA PHE A 176 -18.52 -10.82 0.04
C PHE A 176 -19.04 -12.17 -0.47
N ASN A 177 -18.56 -13.29 0.05
CA ASN A 177 -19.02 -14.61 -0.38
C ASN A 177 -20.52 -14.84 -0.09
N PHE A 178 -21.10 -14.11 0.89
CA PHE A 178 -22.53 -14.08 1.18
C PHE A 178 -23.34 -13.21 0.18
N ALA A 179 -22.69 -12.55 -0.79
CA ALA A 179 -23.39 -11.76 -1.80
C ALA A 179 -24.18 -12.69 -2.74
N SER A 180 -25.40 -12.29 -3.06
CA SER A 180 -26.26 -13.02 -4.00
C SER A 180 -26.26 -12.38 -5.38
N GLY A 181 -26.56 -13.15 -6.43
CA GLY A 181 -26.65 -12.64 -7.80
C GLY A 181 -25.31 -12.36 -8.49
N VAL A 182 -24.19 -12.77 -7.87
CA VAL A 182 -22.86 -12.74 -8.50
C VAL A 182 -22.56 -14.15 -9.05
N PRO A 183 -22.19 -14.30 -10.33
CA PRO A 183 -21.91 -15.61 -10.90
C PRO A 183 -20.66 -16.24 -10.27
N ARG A 184 -20.67 -17.57 -10.13
CA ARG A 184 -19.62 -18.36 -9.47
C ARG A 184 -18.20 -17.98 -9.89
N TRP A 185 -17.95 -17.95 -11.19
CA TRP A 185 -16.62 -17.68 -11.75
C TRP A 185 -16.12 -16.29 -11.32
N LEU A 186 -17.00 -15.28 -11.29
CA LEU A 186 -16.66 -13.92 -10.91
C LEU A 186 -16.39 -13.86 -9.41
N LYS A 187 -17.19 -14.53 -8.57
CA LYS A 187 -16.90 -14.65 -7.14
C LYS A 187 -15.53 -15.27 -6.90
N SER A 188 -15.22 -16.39 -7.56
CA SER A 188 -13.93 -17.07 -7.41
C SER A 188 -12.76 -16.17 -7.81
N VAL A 189 -12.85 -15.48 -8.94
CA VAL A 189 -11.81 -14.56 -9.43
C VAL A 189 -11.62 -13.40 -8.44
N VAL A 190 -12.69 -12.72 -8.07
CA VAL A 190 -12.65 -11.52 -7.21
C VAL A 190 -12.13 -11.83 -5.80
N VAL A 191 -12.49 -13.00 -5.24
CA VAL A 191 -12.00 -13.41 -3.91
C VAL A 191 -10.51 -13.82 -3.96
N PHE A 192 -10.07 -14.47 -5.04
CA PHE A 192 -8.68 -14.92 -5.17
C PHE A 192 -7.70 -13.80 -5.54
N PHE A 193 -8.10 -12.90 -6.45
CA PHE A 193 -7.24 -11.86 -7.04
C PHE A 193 -6.49 -10.99 -6.02
N PRO A 194 -7.11 -10.49 -4.95
CA PRO A 194 -6.40 -9.68 -3.95
C PRO A 194 -5.18 -10.39 -3.37
N PHE A 195 -5.27 -11.70 -3.08
CA PHE A 195 -4.14 -12.48 -2.55
C PHE A 195 -3.04 -12.68 -3.58
N PHE A 196 -3.41 -12.99 -4.83
CA PHE A 196 -2.46 -13.11 -5.91
C PHE A 196 -1.68 -11.81 -6.14
N PHE A 197 -2.38 -10.68 -6.19
CA PHE A 197 -1.76 -9.36 -6.35
C PHE A 197 -0.98 -8.92 -5.12
N LEU A 198 -1.36 -9.31 -3.90
CA LEU A 198 -0.56 -9.07 -2.69
C LEU A 198 0.81 -9.76 -2.77
N VAL A 199 0.82 -11.06 -3.11
CA VAL A 199 2.08 -11.80 -3.24
C VAL A 199 2.94 -11.21 -4.35
N THR A 200 2.30 -10.86 -5.48
CA THR A 200 2.97 -10.23 -6.63
C THR A 200 3.54 -8.86 -6.27
N ASP A 201 2.80 -8.04 -5.53
CA ASP A 201 3.23 -6.72 -5.07
C ASP A 201 4.46 -6.85 -4.16
N ILE A 202 4.42 -7.71 -3.14
CA ILE A 202 5.56 -7.92 -2.25
C ILE A 202 6.77 -8.48 -3.01
N ALA A 203 6.58 -9.47 -3.89
CA ALA A 203 7.66 -9.99 -4.72
C ALA A 203 8.27 -8.90 -5.61
N SER A 204 7.44 -8.00 -6.15
CA SER A 204 7.88 -6.88 -6.98
C SER A 204 8.77 -5.91 -6.23
N TRP A 205 8.58 -5.67 -4.93
CA TRP A 205 9.46 -4.79 -4.14
C TRP A 205 10.88 -5.36 -4.05
N TRP A 206 10.97 -6.68 -3.81
CA TRP A 206 12.23 -7.41 -3.76
C TRP A 206 12.92 -7.42 -5.13
N LEU A 207 12.17 -7.66 -6.21
CA LEU A 207 12.71 -7.62 -7.57
C LEU A 207 13.16 -6.20 -7.95
N THR A 208 12.38 -5.19 -7.59
CA THR A 208 12.68 -3.77 -7.88
C THR A 208 13.98 -3.33 -7.24
N LYS A 209 14.33 -3.86 -6.06
CA LYS A 209 15.61 -3.59 -5.41
C LYS A 209 16.81 -3.94 -6.31
N PHE A 210 16.69 -4.97 -7.14
CA PHE A 210 17.76 -5.45 -8.02
C PHE A 210 17.61 -4.95 -9.46
N TYR A 211 16.37 -4.79 -9.94
CA TYR A 211 16.05 -4.44 -11.32
C TYR A 211 14.89 -3.43 -11.33
N TRP A 212 15.17 -2.18 -11.69
CA TRP A 212 14.22 -1.08 -11.62
C TRP A 212 12.92 -1.30 -12.42
N GLN A 213 12.94 -2.13 -13.46
CA GLN A 213 11.80 -2.42 -14.34
C GLN A 213 10.63 -3.10 -13.60
N PHE A 214 10.88 -3.75 -12.46
CA PHE A 214 9.79 -4.38 -11.69
C PHE A 214 8.95 -3.38 -10.89
N ALA A 215 9.32 -2.08 -10.87
CA ALA A 215 8.50 -1.04 -10.25
C ALA A 215 7.11 -0.92 -10.89
N TYR A 216 6.97 -1.25 -12.18
CA TYR A 216 5.66 -1.32 -12.84
C TYR A 216 4.78 -2.44 -12.26
N LEU A 217 5.40 -3.56 -11.86
CA LEU A 217 4.68 -4.69 -11.27
C LEU A 217 4.11 -4.33 -9.89
N THR A 218 4.81 -3.51 -9.11
CA THR A 218 4.31 -2.92 -7.86
C THR A 218 3.03 -2.10 -8.10
N LEU A 219 3.06 -1.22 -9.11
CA LEU A 219 1.90 -0.39 -9.44
C LEU A 219 0.71 -1.24 -9.90
N ILE A 220 0.95 -2.24 -10.75
CA ILE A 220 -0.07 -3.17 -11.24
C ILE A 220 -0.65 -3.99 -10.07
N GLY A 221 0.20 -4.46 -9.16
CA GLY A 221 -0.20 -5.17 -7.95
C GLY A 221 -1.15 -4.33 -7.10
N GLY A 222 -0.71 -3.11 -6.78
CA GLY A 222 -1.46 -2.10 -6.04
C GLY A 222 -2.87 -1.87 -6.59
N VAL A 223 -2.96 -1.58 -7.89
CA VAL A 223 -4.24 -1.33 -8.58
C VAL A 223 -5.10 -2.60 -8.61
N GLY A 224 -4.49 -3.75 -8.90
CA GLY A 224 -5.18 -5.03 -9.05
C GLY A 224 -5.93 -5.47 -7.80
N TYR A 225 -5.26 -5.52 -6.64
CA TYR A 225 -5.95 -5.87 -5.40
C TYR A 225 -6.94 -4.78 -4.94
N SER A 226 -6.66 -3.51 -5.26
CA SER A 226 -7.53 -2.39 -4.85
C SER A 226 -8.87 -2.43 -5.58
N LEU A 227 -8.87 -2.69 -6.90
CA LEU A 227 -10.10 -2.83 -7.68
C LEU A 227 -10.96 -4.00 -7.21
N ALA A 228 -10.36 -5.18 -7.03
CA ALA A 228 -11.06 -6.38 -6.57
C ALA A 228 -11.66 -6.16 -5.16
N SER A 229 -10.88 -5.59 -4.24
CA SER A 229 -11.33 -5.30 -2.88
C SER A 229 -12.43 -4.24 -2.85
N SER A 230 -12.34 -3.22 -3.69
CA SER A 230 -13.35 -2.16 -3.80
C SER A 230 -14.68 -2.71 -4.31
N PHE A 231 -14.65 -3.58 -5.31
CA PHE A 231 -15.86 -4.25 -5.79
C PHE A 231 -16.51 -5.09 -4.69
N MET A 232 -15.73 -5.91 -3.96
CA MET A 232 -16.25 -6.68 -2.83
C MET A 232 -16.86 -5.80 -1.75
N TRP A 233 -16.18 -4.70 -1.40
CA TRP A 233 -16.62 -3.74 -0.40
C TRP A 233 -17.95 -3.06 -0.80
N ILE A 234 -18.02 -2.53 -2.02
CA ILE A 234 -19.21 -1.84 -2.55
C ILE A 234 -20.39 -2.80 -2.61
N VAL A 235 -20.23 -3.97 -3.23
CA VAL A 235 -21.31 -4.96 -3.35
C VAL A 235 -21.79 -5.39 -1.98
N SER A 236 -20.87 -5.60 -1.03
CA SER A 236 -21.25 -6.08 0.30
C SER A 236 -22.11 -5.07 1.06
N LEU A 237 -21.69 -3.80 1.10
CA LEU A 237 -22.46 -2.73 1.76
C LEU A 237 -23.78 -2.47 1.04
N TRP A 238 -23.76 -2.45 -0.30
CA TRP A 238 -24.95 -2.23 -1.10
C TRP A 238 -26.00 -3.32 -0.86
N GLN A 239 -25.61 -4.61 -0.88
CA GLN A 239 -26.56 -5.71 -0.65
C GLN A 239 -27.09 -5.77 0.78
N MET A 240 -26.28 -5.38 1.78
CA MET A 240 -26.73 -5.38 3.18
C MET A 240 -27.76 -4.27 3.46
N TRP A 241 -27.55 -3.07 2.91
CA TRP A 241 -28.27 -1.87 3.34
C TRP A 241 -29.12 -1.19 2.27
N ILE A 242 -28.65 -1.11 1.03
CA ILE A 242 -29.32 -0.36 -0.04
C ILE A 242 -30.31 -1.26 -0.79
N TRP A 243 -29.90 -2.46 -1.14
CA TRP A 243 -30.72 -3.40 -1.90
C TRP A 243 -32.08 -3.72 -1.24
N PRO A 244 -32.14 -3.98 0.09
CA PRO A 244 -33.41 -4.27 0.79
C PRO A 244 -34.37 -3.07 0.86
N ILE A 245 -33.88 -1.83 0.77
CA ILE A 245 -34.72 -0.61 0.80
C ILE A 245 -35.62 -0.56 -0.45
N PHE A 246 -35.14 -1.06 -1.59
CA PHE A 246 -35.92 -1.13 -2.83
C PHE A 246 -36.89 -2.32 -2.88
N GLY A 247 -37.18 -2.96 -1.75
CA GLY A 247 -38.01 -4.16 -1.67
C GLY A 247 -37.37 -5.41 -2.29
N LYS A 248 -36.11 -5.32 -2.74
CA LYS A 248 -35.39 -6.43 -3.36
C LYS A 248 -34.60 -7.20 -2.30
N ARG A 249 -34.84 -8.51 -2.20
CA ARG A 249 -34.05 -9.43 -1.38
C ARG A 249 -33.72 -10.64 -2.22
N ALA A 250 -32.55 -11.23 -1.98
CA ALA A 250 -32.20 -12.48 -2.65
C ALA A 250 -33.13 -13.60 -2.17
N ASP A 251 -33.48 -14.49 -3.10
CA ASP A 251 -34.17 -15.74 -2.83
C ASP A 251 -33.13 -16.84 -2.62
N GLY A 252 -33.21 -17.55 -1.48
CA GLY A 252 -32.26 -18.60 -1.13
C GLY A 252 -30.93 -18.13 -0.54
N PHE A 253 -30.03 -19.08 -0.31
CA PHE A 253 -28.69 -18.84 0.24
C PHE A 253 -27.71 -18.37 -0.85
N ALA A 254 -26.63 -17.70 -0.47
CA ALA A 254 -25.71 -17.02 -1.40
C ALA A 254 -25.02 -17.91 -2.44
N TRP A 255 -24.97 -19.22 -2.22
CA TRP A 255 -24.34 -20.23 -3.10
C TRP A 255 -25.37 -21.14 -3.80
N ALA A 256 -26.65 -20.75 -3.84
CA ALA A 256 -27.71 -21.57 -4.42
C ALA A 256 -27.45 -21.94 -5.90
N GLY A 257 -26.84 -21.02 -6.66
CA GLY A 257 -26.47 -21.25 -8.06
C GLY A 257 -25.11 -21.94 -8.28
N ASP A 258 -24.39 -22.32 -7.22
CA ASP A 258 -23.04 -22.91 -7.34
C ASP A 258 -23.05 -24.44 -7.36
N ARG A 259 -24.18 -25.07 -7.05
CA ARG A 259 -24.34 -26.52 -7.11
C ARG A 259 -24.40 -26.98 -8.58
N PRO A 260 -23.73 -28.09 -8.96
CA PRO A 260 -23.94 -28.73 -10.26
C PRO A 260 -25.43 -29.03 -10.46
N ALA A 261 -25.91 -28.92 -11.71
CA ALA A 261 -27.31 -29.17 -12.06
C ALA A 261 -27.75 -30.65 -11.84
N ASP A 262 -26.77 -31.50 -11.54
CA ASP A 262 -26.77 -32.95 -11.58
C ASP A 262 -26.79 -33.61 -10.18
N SER A 263 -27.08 -32.85 -9.11
CA SER A 263 -27.26 -33.40 -7.75
C SER A 263 -28.74 -33.58 -7.35
N HIS A 264 -29.60 -34.02 -8.26
CA HIS A 264 -31.00 -34.36 -8.01
C HIS A 264 -31.34 -35.77 -8.46
#